data_AF-A0A1I3LX81-F1
#
_entry.id   AF-A0A1I3LX81-F1
#
_cell.length_a   1.000
_cell.length_b   1.000
_cell.length_c   1.000
_cell.angle_alpha   90.00
_cell.angle_beta   90.00
_cell.angle_gamma   90.00
#
_symmetry.space_group_name_H-M   'P 1'
#
loop_
_entity.id
_entity.type
_entity.pdbx_description
1 polymer ?
#
loop_
_entity_poly.entity_id
_entity_poly.type
_entity_poly.pdbx_seq_one_letter_code
_entity_poly.pdbx_strand_id
1 'polypeptide(L)'
;MRCNGWLLCGVLGLLLVGCEPQGKSTSESGSTTGGSGTAAAPVKGFVPEGAIAPSPETIKSGTYKPLSRPLFLYVNKAVLKKPEAIAFLEYYFSPEGRALVGESGYVELDDADYDAQVKLLDDAIKAAGGKASETLNGQVLVDGSSTVAPITTAVAEEFSKLHANVRVPVGTSGTGGGFKKFCSGEIDICDASRGIKDSEKELCQKAGIEYLEMKVGIDGLTIVVNPKADWIAGITVEELKKIWNPESKVQKWSDINPAYPNAAIKLFGPDTDSGTFEYFTEEICGKKGASRSDYQQSGDDNFLVTGVAGDEHALGYFGFAYYIENQGKLKALSVAP
;
A
#
# COMPACT_ATOMS: atom_id res chain seq x y z
N MET A 1 -42.51 33.73 5.92
CA MET A 1 -43.06 34.21 7.22
C MET A 1 -42.40 33.37 8.31
N ARG A 2 -41.59 33.78 9.29
CA ARG A 2 -41.06 35.04 9.89
C ARG A 2 -39.59 34.71 10.27
N CYS A 3 -38.52 35.48 10.01
CA CYS A 3 -38.07 36.79 10.52
C CYS A 3 -37.72 36.90 12.03
N ASN A 4 -36.45 37.30 12.27
CA ASN A 4 -35.83 38.09 13.35
C ASN A 4 -35.49 37.43 14.71
N GLY A 5 -34.38 37.76 15.39
CA GLY A 5 -33.43 38.85 15.12
C GLY A 5 -32.19 38.90 16.04
N TRP A 6 -31.31 39.86 15.71
CA TRP A 6 -30.13 40.33 16.44
C TRP A 6 -30.43 40.94 17.82
N LEU A 7 -29.43 40.99 18.72
CA LEU A 7 -28.95 42.25 19.33
C LEU A 7 -27.58 42.13 20.02
N LEU A 8 -26.78 43.20 19.87
CA LEU A 8 -25.49 43.52 20.51
C LEU A 8 -25.64 44.15 21.92
N CYS A 9 -24.51 44.19 22.66
CA CYS A 9 -24.00 45.18 23.65
C CYS A 9 -23.36 44.44 24.85
N GLY A 10 -22.26 44.85 25.50
CA GLY A 10 -21.49 46.09 25.49
C GLY A 10 -20.39 45.99 26.58
N VAL A 11 -19.49 46.98 26.55
CA VAL A 11 -18.17 47.10 27.23
C VAL A 11 -18.26 47.56 28.70
N LEU A 12 -17.26 47.21 29.53
CA LEU A 12 -16.55 47.99 30.59
C LEU A 12 -15.76 46.97 31.47
N GLY A 13 -14.46 47.07 31.81
CA GLY A 13 -13.55 48.19 31.94
C GLY A 13 -13.32 48.52 33.44
N LEU A 14 -12.32 47.92 34.11
CA LEU A 14 -11.74 48.52 35.32
C LEU A 14 -10.27 48.09 35.55
N LEU A 15 -9.41 49.11 35.59
CA LEU A 15 -7.99 49.09 35.95
C LEU A 15 -7.78 48.89 37.45
N LEU A 16 -6.74 48.16 37.85
CA LEU A 16 -5.96 48.49 39.05
C LEU A 16 -4.46 48.24 38.81
N VAL A 17 -3.69 49.24 39.21
CA VAL A 17 -2.24 49.45 39.04
C VAL A 17 -1.47 48.78 40.19
N GLY A 18 -0.29 48.21 39.90
CA GLY A 18 0.64 47.72 40.92
C GLY A 18 2.06 47.51 40.40
N CYS A 19 2.95 48.43 40.81
CA CYS A 19 4.42 48.54 40.69
C CYS A 19 5.31 47.32 40.32
N GLU A 20 6.27 47.59 39.41
CA GLU A 20 7.56 46.93 39.17
C GLU A 20 8.55 47.03 40.35
N PRO A 21 9.60 46.17 40.39
CA PRO A 21 10.91 46.67 39.97
C PRO A 21 11.71 45.72 39.03
N GLN A 22 12.13 46.32 37.92
CA GLN A 22 13.35 46.17 37.10
C GLN A 22 14.38 45.07 37.48
N GLY A 23 14.62 44.18 36.51
CA GLY A 23 15.85 43.40 36.36
C GLY A 23 16.17 43.21 34.87
N LYS A 24 17.21 43.90 34.37
CA LYS A 24 17.75 43.78 33.01
C LYS A 24 18.53 42.47 32.85
N SER A 25 18.31 41.72 31.76
CA SER A 25 19.34 41.49 30.72
C SER A 25 18.86 40.59 29.58
N THR A 26 19.11 41.08 28.36
CA THR A 26 19.48 40.36 27.13
C THR A 26 18.49 39.42 26.44
N SER A 27 17.99 39.97 25.32
CA SER A 27 17.57 39.35 24.06
C SER A 27 18.10 37.94 23.75
N GLU A 28 17.18 37.07 23.31
CA GLU A 28 17.35 36.28 22.10
C GLU A 28 15.98 35.82 21.57
N SER A 29 15.75 36.06 20.29
CA SER A 29 14.55 35.74 19.53
C SER A 29 14.52 34.27 19.15
N GLY A 30 13.46 33.56 19.54
CA GLY A 30 13.20 32.19 19.10
C GLY A 30 11.70 31.90 19.17
N SER A 31 10.99 32.19 18.09
CA SER A 31 9.58 31.80 17.92
C SER A 31 9.54 30.29 17.64
N THR A 32 9.03 29.51 18.59
CA THR A 32 8.60 28.13 18.36
C THR A 32 7.08 28.07 18.39
N THR A 33 6.49 27.99 17.19
CA THR A 33 5.12 27.53 16.99
C THR A 33 5.06 26.04 17.33
N GLY A 34 4.26 25.69 18.34
CA GLY A 34 4.01 24.31 18.73
C GLY A 34 3.16 23.61 17.68
N GLY A 35 3.81 22.72 16.91
CA GLY A 35 3.12 21.67 16.16
C GLY A 35 2.97 20.44 17.04
N SER A 36 1.74 19.96 17.22
CA SER A 36 1.44 18.71 17.89
C SER A 36 1.90 17.52 17.03
N GLY A 37 3.18 17.19 17.09
CA GLY A 37 3.69 15.90 16.66
C GLY A 37 3.56 14.91 17.81
N THR A 38 2.82 13.82 17.61
CA THR A 38 2.95 12.64 18.47
C THR A 38 4.39 12.15 18.36
N ALA A 39 5.21 12.46 19.36
CA ALA A 39 6.58 12.00 19.41
C ALA A 39 6.59 10.46 19.44
N ALA A 40 7.02 9.84 18.34
CA ALA A 40 7.27 8.41 18.30
C ALA A 40 8.27 8.06 19.41
N ALA A 41 7.96 7.05 20.21
CA ALA A 41 8.86 6.58 21.26
C ALA A 41 10.24 6.22 20.68
N PRO A 42 11.34 6.41 21.42
CA PRO A 42 12.67 6.06 20.93
C PRO A 42 12.72 4.57 20.57
N VAL A 43 13.12 4.29 19.33
CA VAL A 43 13.22 2.93 18.80
C VAL A 43 14.30 2.17 19.58
N LYS A 44 13.90 1.12 20.31
CA LYS A 44 14.83 0.25 21.04
C LYS A 44 15.25 -0.94 20.18
N GLY A 45 16.57 -1.12 20.03
CA GLY A 45 17.19 -2.26 19.35
C GLY A 45 18.21 -1.85 18.30
N PHE A 46 18.90 -2.84 17.74
CA PHE A 46 19.85 -2.62 16.65
C PHE A 46 19.12 -2.27 15.35
N VAL A 47 19.60 -1.23 14.66
CA VAL A 47 19.13 -0.80 13.33
C VAL A 47 20.31 -0.89 12.37
N PRO A 48 20.26 -1.73 11.31
CA PRO A 48 21.28 -1.76 10.28
C PRO A 48 21.43 -0.41 9.56
N GLU A 49 22.63 -0.11 9.09
CA GLU A 49 22.86 1.07 8.25
C GLU A 49 22.00 1.01 6.98
N GLY A 50 21.46 2.14 6.56
CA GLY A 50 20.57 2.23 5.39
C GLY A 50 19.17 1.66 5.59
N ALA A 51 18.81 1.20 6.80
CA ALA A 51 17.47 0.71 7.08
C ALA A 51 16.43 1.83 7.06
N ILE A 52 15.32 1.57 6.38
CA ILE A 52 14.21 2.52 6.23
C ILE A 52 13.01 1.98 7.01
N ALA A 53 12.40 2.81 7.85
CA ALA A 53 11.19 2.43 8.57
C ALA A 53 9.97 2.42 7.63
N PRO A 54 9.04 1.48 7.81
CA PRO A 54 7.75 1.54 7.13
C PRO A 54 6.90 2.66 7.74
N SER A 55 6.47 3.60 6.90
CA SER A 55 5.53 4.65 7.27
C SER A 55 4.65 4.98 6.06
N PRO A 56 3.53 5.70 6.24
CA PRO A 56 2.73 6.16 5.11
C PRO A 56 3.60 6.93 4.11
N GLU A 57 4.54 7.77 4.57
CA GLU A 57 5.41 8.58 3.73
C GLU A 57 6.45 7.73 2.96
N THR A 58 7.10 6.76 3.62
CA THR A 58 8.16 5.96 2.98
C THR A 58 7.59 4.94 1.99
N ILE A 59 6.39 4.42 2.27
CA ILE A 59 5.63 3.57 1.35
C ILE A 59 5.11 4.40 0.18
N LYS A 60 4.48 5.55 0.45
CA LYS A 60 3.94 6.43 -0.62
C LYS A 60 5.01 6.90 -1.59
N SER A 61 6.18 7.28 -1.08
CA SER A 61 7.31 7.70 -1.90
C SER A 61 8.04 6.53 -2.59
N GLY A 62 7.72 5.27 -2.26
CA GLY A 62 8.41 4.09 -2.75
C GLY A 62 9.86 4.00 -2.28
N THR A 63 10.21 4.70 -1.19
CA THR A 63 11.56 4.69 -0.62
C THR A 63 11.78 3.50 0.30
N TYR A 64 10.72 2.96 0.92
CA TYR A 64 10.77 1.75 1.73
C TYR A 64 10.93 0.50 0.85
N LYS A 65 12.16 0.24 0.41
CA LYS A 65 12.50 -0.87 -0.48
C LYS A 65 13.14 -2.05 0.28
N PRO A 66 12.99 -3.28 -0.22
CA PRO A 66 12.22 -3.70 -1.41
C PRO A 66 10.73 -3.92 -1.14
N LEU A 67 10.26 -3.67 0.09
CA LEU A 67 8.93 -4.04 0.58
C LEU A 67 7.85 -2.96 0.39
N SER A 68 8.02 -2.10 -0.61
CA SER A 68 6.94 -1.29 -1.16
C SER A 68 7.03 -1.19 -2.67
N ARG A 69 5.88 -1.20 -3.34
CA ARG A 69 5.77 -1.08 -4.79
C ARG A 69 4.47 -0.40 -5.22
N PRO A 70 4.49 0.36 -6.33
CA PRO A 70 3.28 0.87 -6.94
C PRO A 70 2.46 -0.25 -7.59
N LEU A 71 1.15 -0.10 -7.53
CA LEU A 71 0.15 -0.92 -8.22
C LEU A 71 -0.44 -0.13 -9.38
N PHE A 72 -0.72 -0.82 -10.48
CA PHE A 72 -1.14 -0.20 -11.74
C PHE A 72 -2.31 -0.92 -12.40
N LEU A 73 -3.04 -0.16 -13.22
CA LEU A 73 -3.81 -0.67 -14.35
C LEU A 73 -3.16 -0.20 -15.65
N TYR A 74 -2.96 -1.15 -16.56
CA TYR A 74 -2.61 -0.88 -17.95
C TYR A 74 -3.85 -1.05 -18.81
N VAL A 75 -4.32 0.03 -19.42
CA VAL A 75 -5.58 0.05 -20.16
C VAL A 75 -5.29 0.14 -21.65
N ASN A 76 -5.81 -0.79 -22.45
CA ASN A 76 -5.70 -0.72 -23.89
C ASN A 76 -6.52 0.48 -24.41
N LYS A 77 -5.88 1.46 -25.06
CA LYS A 77 -6.56 2.68 -25.51
C LYS A 77 -7.69 2.40 -26.51
N ALA A 78 -7.64 1.29 -27.24
CA ALA A 78 -8.71 0.92 -28.16
C ALA A 78 -10.06 0.68 -27.44
N VAL A 79 -10.03 0.32 -26.16
CA VAL A 79 -11.23 0.02 -25.37
C VAL A 79 -11.91 1.28 -24.85
N LEU A 80 -11.24 2.43 -24.89
CA LEU A 80 -11.78 3.75 -24.49
C LEU A 80 -12.81 4.32 -25.48
N LYS A 81 -13.30 3.50 -26.41
CA LYS A 81 -14.46 3.77 -27.26
C LYS A 81 -15.68 2.94 -26.86
N LYS A 82 -15.49 1.93 -26.01
CA LYS A 82 -16.54 1.04 -25.50
C LYS A 82 -17.16 1.69 -24.26
N PRO A 83 -18.47 2.02 -24.26
CA PRO A 83 -19.11 2.67 -23.12
C PRO A 83 -18.99 1.89 -21.81
N GLU A 84 -19.03 0.55 -21.87
CA GLU A 84 -18.91 -0.33 -20.71
C GLU A 84 -17.50 -0.31 -20.10
N ALA A 85 -16.45 -0.18 -20.92
CA ALA A 85 -15.08 -0.06 -20.42
C ALA A 85 -14.82 1.32 -19.83
N ILE A 86 -15.36 2.38 -20.44
CA ILE A 86 -15.30 3.74 -19.90
C ILE A 86 -15.97 3.78 -18.52
N ALA A 87 -17.21 3.30 -18.42
CA ALA A 87 -17.96 3.32 -17.16
C ALA A 87 -17.27 2.51 -16.07
N PHE A 88 -16.69 1.35 -16.41
CA PHE A 88 -15.91 0.56 -15.45
C PHE A 88 -14.68 1.32 -14.94
N LEU A 89 -13.92 1.98 -15.81
CA LEU A 89 -12.75 2.76 -15.43
C LEU A 89 -13.13 4.01 -14.64
N GLU A 90 -14.19 4.72 -15.03
CA GLU A 90 -14.73 5.86 -14.27
C GLU A 90 -15.18 5.42 -12.87
N TYR A 91 -15.79 4.25 -12.74
CA TYR A 91 -16.12 3.68 -11.43
C TYR A 91 -14.87 3.27 -10.63
N TYR A 92 -13.88 2.66 -11.28
CA TYR A 92 -12.61 2.30 -10.63
C TYR A 92 -11.91 3.54 -10.04
N PHE A 93 -11.92 4.65 -10.78
CA PHE A 93 -11.39 5.95 -10.36
C PHE A 93 -12.49 6.91 -9.85
N SER A 94 -13.54 6.36 -9.24
CA SER A 94 -14.52 7.12 -8.43
C SER A 94 -14.13 7.08 -6.94
N PRO A 95 -14.67 7.99 -6.09
CA PRO A 95 -14.48 7.91 -4.65
C PRO A 95 -14.81 6.54 -4.05
N GLU A 96 -15.86 5.89 -4.55
CA GLU A 96 -16.26 4.54 -4.15
C GLU A 96 -15.22 3.49 -4.57
N GLY A 97 -14.73 3.57 -5.82
CA GLY A 97 -13.66 2.69 -6.31
C GLY A 97 -12.33 2.88 -5.58
N ARG A 98 -11.99 4.13 -5.21
CA ARG A 98 -10.80 4.46 -4.44
C ARG A 98 -10.81 3.83 -3.05
N ALA A 99 -11.95 3.88 -2.36
CA ALA A 99 -12.09 3.30 -1.02
C ALA A 99 -11.80 1.79 -1.00
N LEU A 100 -12.15 1.08 -2.09
CA LEU A 100 -11.90 -0.35 -2.23
C LEU A 100 -10.41 -0.72 -2.24
N VAL A 101 -9.51 0.22 -2.57
CA VAL A 101 -8.06 0.02 -2.47
C VAL A 101 -7.64 -0.17 -1.01
N GLY A 102 -8.14 0.72 -0.13
CA GLY A 102 -7.91 0.66 1.31
C GLY A 102 -8.57 -0.56 1.95
N GLU A 103 -9.83 -0.85 1.58
CA GLU A 103 -10.57 -2.03 2.06
C GLU A 103 -9.91 -3.35 1.63
N SER A 104 -9.19 -3.35 0.50
CA SER A 104 -8.39 -4.49 0.04
C SER A 104 -7.02 -4.59 0.73
N GLY A 105 -6.70 -3.71 1.68
CA GLY A 105 -5.47 -3.74 2.48
C GLY A 105 -4.28 -2.98 1.88
N TYR A 106 -4.50 -2.14 0.86
CA TYR A 106 -3.46 -1.37 0.17
C TYR A 106 -3.49 0.11 0.55
N VAL A 107 -2.37 0.80 0.31
CA VAL A 107 -2.28 2.25 0.57
C VAL A 107 -2.85 3.01 -0.62
N GLU A 108 -3.87 3.83 -0.36
CA GLU A 108 -4.44 4.74 -1.34
C GLU A 108 -3.42 5.79 -1.82
N LEU A 109 -3.59 6.21 -3.08
CA LEU A 109 -2.94 7.41 -3.59
C LEU A 109 -3.42 8.64 -2.80
N ASP A 110 -2.58 9.67 -2.71
CA ASP A 110 -3.06 10.96 -2.24
C ASP A 110 -3.96 11.66 -3.28
N ASP A 111 -4.62 12.73 -2.87
CA ASP A 111 -5.59 13.42 -3.74
C ASP A 111 -4.95 13.96 -5.01
N ALA A 112 -3.70 14.44 -4.94
CA ALA A 112 -3.01 15.01 -6.10
C ALA A 112 -2.65 13.91 -7.11
N ASP A 113 -2.11 12.79 -6.65
CA ASP A 113 -1.78 11.65 -7.50
C ASP A 113 -3.04 11.01 -8.09
N TYR A 114 -4.12 10.93 -7.30
CA TYR A 114 -5.41 10.40 -7.72
C TYR A 114 -6.08 11.29 -8.78
N ASP A 115 -6.16 12.60 -8.54
CA ASP A 115 -6.69 13.57 -9.50
C ASP A 115 -5.91 13.54 -10.82
N ALA A 116 -4.59 13.29 -10.76
CA ALA A 116 -3.77 13.09 -11.95
C ALA A 116 -4.17 11.82 -12.73
N GLN A 117 -4.56 10.73 -12.07
CA GLN A 117 -5.06 9.53 -12.74
C GLN A 117 -6.43 9.76 -13.38
N VAL A 118 -7.35 10.41 -12.67
CA VAL A 118 -8.67 10.78 -13.19
C VAL A 118 -8.51 11.66 -14.43
N LYS A 119 -7.66 12.69 -14.35
CA LYS A 119 -7.39 13.56 -15.49
C LYS A 119 -6.77 12.81 -16.67
N LEU A 120 -5.84 11.89 -16.41
CA LEU A 120 -5.23 11.05 -17.43
C LEU A 120 -6.28 10.20 -18.17
N LEU A 121 -7.22 9.61 -17.43
CA LEU A 121 -8.33 8.84 -17.99
C LEU A 121 -9.24 9.72 -18.85
N ASP A 122 -9.69 10.85 -18.32
CA ASP A 122 -10.57 11.79 -19.01
C ASP A 122 -9.99 12.26 -20.35
N ASP A 123 -8.71 12.65 -20.35
CA ASP A 123 -8.03 13.12 -21.55
C ASP A 123 -7.90 12.00 -22.59
N ALA A 124 -7.66 10.77 -22.13
CA ALA A 124 -7.56 9.61 -23.01
C ALA A 124 -8.92 9.19 -23.61
N ILE A 125 -10.00 9.24 -22.83
CA ILE A 125 -11.36 9.00 -23.32
C ILE A 125 -11.72 10.04 -24.40
N LYS A 126 -11.46 11.33 -24.13
CA LYS A 126 -11.69 12.41 -25.10
C LYS A 126 -10.89 12.20 -26.38
N ALA A 127 -9.60 11.85 -26.26
CA ALA A 127 -8.73 11.57 -27.40
C ALA A 127 -9.19 10.36 -28.22
N ALA A 128 -9.73 9.32 -27.57
CA ALA A 128 -10.29 8.15 -28.23
C ALA A 128 -11.65 8.43 -28.90
N GLY A 129 -12.31 9.55 -28.56
CA GLY A 129 -13.68 9.85 -29.01
C GLY A 129 -14.73 9.01 -28.30
N GLY A 130 -14.43 8.53 -27.09
CA GLY A 130 -15.35 7.79 -26.24
C GLY A 130 -16.55 8.63 -25.83
N LYS A 131 -17.71 7.97 -25.67
CA LYS A 131 -18.95 8.62 -25.25
C LYS A 131 -19.62 7.76 -24.18
N ALA A 132 -20.15 8.42 -23.16
CA ALA A 132 -21.02 7.77 -22.19
C ALA A 132 -22.29 7.25 -22.89
N SER A 133 -22.86 6.18 -22.34
CA SER A 133 -24.11 5.58 -22.81
C SER A 133 -25.03 5.33 -21.61
N GLU A 134 -26.33 5.61 -21.78
CA GLU A 134 -27.34 5.32 -20.76
C GLU A 134 -27.59 3.80 -20.59
N THR A 135 -27.32 3.03 -21.65
CA THR A 135 -27.40 1.57 -21.62
C THR A 135 -26.01 0.98 -21.79
N LEU A 136 -25.58 0.20 -20.79
CA LEU A 136 -24.29 -0.48 -20.79
C LEU A 136 -24.51 -1.99 -20.91
N ASN A 137 -23.75 -2.62 -21.81
CA ASN A 137 -23.76 -4.06 -22.03
C ASN A 137 -22.40 -4.51 -22.56
N GLY A 138 -21.98 -5.73 -22.22
CA GLY A 138 -20.75 -6.30 -22.77
C GLY A 138 -19.80 -6.81 -21.69
N GLN A 139 -18.52 -6.83 -22.03
CA GLN A 139 -17.48 -7.34 -21.14
C GLN A 139 -16.23 -6.47 -21.14
N VAL A 140 -15.60 -6.39 -19.98
CA VAL A 140 -14.26 -5.81 -19.81
C VAL A 140 -13.35 -6.91 -19.27
N LEU A 141 -12.42 -7.39 -20.10
CA LEU A 141 -11.54 -8.50 -19.75
C LEU A 141 -10.32 -7.99 -18.99
N VAL A 142 -10.15 -8.44 -17.75
CA VAL A 142 -9.01 -8.08 -16.89
C VAL A 142 -8.22 -9.33 -16.53
N ASP A 143 -6.89 -9.26 -16.61
CA ASP A 143 -6.01 -10.32 -16.10
C ASP A 143 -4.63 -9.76 -15.75
N GLY A 144 -4.06 -10.21 -14.64
CA GLY A 144 -2.68 -9.87 -14.31
C GLY A 144 -2.28 -10.29 -12.91
N SER A 145 -1.92 -9.32 -12.09
CA SER A 145 -1.26 -9.50 -10.81
C SER A 145 -2.18 -10.10 -9.74
N SER A 146 -1.72 -11.14 -9.06
CA SER A 146 -2.34 -11.70 -7.85
C SER A 146 -2.51 -10.69 -6.71
N THR A 147 -1.71 -9.62 -6.72
CA THR A 147 -1.78 -8.53 -5.75
C THR A 147 -2.81 -7.49 -6.12
N VAL A 148 -3.06 -7.24 -7.41
CA VAL A 148 -4.03 -6.20 -7.83
C VAL A 148 -5.41 -6.80 -8.08
N ALA A 149 -5.49 -8.09 -8.39
CA ALA A 149 -6.74 -8.82 -8.62
C ALA A 149 -7.78 -8.65 -7.49
N PRO A 150 -7.43 -8.63 -6.17
CA PRO A 150 -8.42 -8.37 -5.13
C PRO A 150 -9.08 -7.00 -5.25
N ILE A 151 -8.31 -5.94 -5.52
CA ILE A 151 -8.83 -4.57 -5.75
C ILE A 151 -9.75 -4.59 -6.96
N THR A 152 -9.27 -5.11 -8.08
CA THR A 152 -10.03 -5.12 -9.34
C THR A 152 -11.30 -5.96 -9.23
N THR A 153 -11.26 -7.06 -8.48
CA THR A 153 -12.44 -7.91 -8.23
C THR A 153 -13.46 -7.20 -7.37
N ALA A 154 -13.05 -6.55 -6.27
CA ALA A 154 -13.95 -5.77 -5.43
C ALA A 154 -14.63 -4.64 -6.24
N VAL A 155 -13.86 -3.92 -7.06
CA VAL A 155 -14.38 -2.88 -7.95
C VAL A 155 -15.36 -3.48 -8.97
N ALA A 156 -15.02 -4.60 -9.59
CA ALA A 156 -15.88 -5.31 -10.55
C ALA A 156 -17.20 -5.78 -9.92
N GLU A 157 -17.17 -6.26 -8.67
CA GLU A 157 -18.35 -6.71 -7.94
C GLU A 157 -19.29 -5.55 -7.61
N GLU A 158 -18.78 -4.46 -7.04
CA GLU A 158 -19.60 -3.28 -6.73
C GLU A 158 -20.14 -2.62 -8.01
N PHE A 159 -19.32 -2.50 -9.06
CA PHE A 159 -19.75 -2.01 -10.36
C PHE A 159 -20.88 -2.85 -10.96
N SER A 160 -20.79 -4.18 -10.85
CA SER A 160 -21.80 -5.09 -11.39
C SER A 160 -23.15 -4.98 -10.69
N LYS A 161 -23.20 -4.52 -9.43
CA LYS A 161 -24.46 -4.23 -8.72
C LYS A 161 -25.19 -3.04 -9.34
N LEU A 162 -24.45 -2.07 -9.88
CA LEU A 162 -24.99 -0.90 -10.56
C LEU A 162 -25.29 -1.18 -12.05
N HIS A 163 -24.52 -2.08 -12.66
CA HIS A 163 -24.55 -2.35 -14.10
C HIS A 163 -24.63 -3.85 -14.42
N ALA A 164 -25.75 -4.48 -14.06
CA ALA A 164 -25.95 -5.94 -14.16
C ALA A 164 -25.76 -6.57 -15.56
N ASN A 165 -25.76 -5.75 -16.63
CA ASN A 165 -25.58 -6.20 -18.02
C ASN A 165 -24.11 -6.14 -18.49
N VAL A 166 -23.19 -5.66 -17.66
CA VAL A 166 -21.75 -5.64 -17.93
C VAL A 166 -21.09 -6.71 -17.07
N ARG A 167 -20.17 -7.49 -17.66
CA ARG A 167 -19.39 -8.50 -16.93
C ARG A 167 -17.92 -8.13 -16.95
N VAL A 168 -17.28 -8.14 -15.80
CA VAL A 168 -15.85 -7.85 -15.68
C VAL A 168 -15.15 -9.07 -15.10
N PRO A 169 -14.87 -10.12 -15.89
CA PRO A 169 -14.08 -11.24 -15.40
C PRO A 169 -12.66 -10.78 -15.10
N VAL A 170 -12.18 -11.10 -13.89
CA VAL A 170 -10.82 -10.80 -13.43
C VAL A 170 -10.04 -12.10 -13.29
N GLY A 171 -9.00 -12.26 -14.12
CA GLY A 171 -8.09 -13.39 -14.10
C GLY A 171 -6.77 -13.08 -13.38
N THR A 172 -6.03 -14.14 -13.01
CA THR A 172 -4.73 -14.00 -12.37
C THR A 172 -3.70 -14.88 -13.06
N SER A 173 -2.91 -14.31 -13.96
CA SER A 173 -1.77 -14.98 -14.60
C SER A 173 -0.40 -14.45 -14.14
N GLY A 174 -0.40 -13.56 -13.15
CA GLY A 174 0.74 -12.77 -12.71
C GLY A 174 1.05 -11.62 -13.67
N THR A 175 1.67 -10.54 -13.18
CA THR A 175 1.94 -9.32 -13.98
C THR A 175 2.58 -9.60 -15.36
N GLY A 176 3.56 -10.50 -15.44
CA GLY A 176 4.19 -10.87 -16.72
C GLY A 176 3.30 -11.69 -17.65
N GLY A 177 2.47 -12.59 -17.09
CA GLY A 177 1.45 -13.32 -17.85
C GLY A 177 0.36 -12.39 -18.37
N GLY A 178 -0.07 -11.45 -17.54
CA GLY A 178 -1.03 -10.39 -17.87
C GLY A 178 -0.53 -9.54 -19.03
N PHE A 179 0.70 -9.04 -18.97
CA PHE A 179 1.29 -8.30 -20.09
C PHE A 179 1.40 -9.12 -21.38
N LYS A 180 1.67 -10.42 -21.29
CA LYS A 180 1.69 -11.27 -22.49
C LYS A 180 0.32 -11.32 -23.17
N LYS A 181 -0.76 -11.51 -22.40
CA LYS A 181 -2.16 -11.49 -22.89
C LYS A 181 -2.60 -10.11 -23.35
N PHE A 182 -2.19 -9.07 -22.62
CA PHE A 182 -2.52 -7.68 -22.94
C PHE A 182 -1.87 -7.24 -24.25
N CYS A 183 -0.58 -7.48 -24.40
CA CYS A 183 0.15 -7.13 -25.61
C CYS A 183 -0.20 -8.04 -26.80
N SER A 184 -0.88 -9.19 -26.61
CA SER A 184 -1.49 -9.96 -27.71
C SER A 184 -2.92 -9.52 -28.05
N GLY A 185 -3.50 -8.59 -27.28
CA GLY A 185 -4.87 -8.09 -27.46
C GLY A 185 -5.95 -9.03 -26.93
N GLU A 186 -5.59 -10.03 -26.10
CA GLU A 186 -6.53 -10.99 -25.53
C GLU A 186 -7.36 -10.41 -24.37
N ILE A 187 -6.86 -9.37 -23.70
CA ILE A 187 -7.52 -8.69 -22.58
C ILE A 187 -7.55 -7.18 -22.78
N ASP A 188 -8.53 -6.52 -22.15
CA ASP A 188 -8.74 -5.06 -22.25
C ASP A 188 -7.84 -4.31 -21.25
N ILE A 189 -7.60 -4.90 -20.08
CA ILE A 189 -6.85 -4.29 -18.97
C ILE A 189 -5.87 -5.33 -18.39
N CYS A 190 -4.61 -4.93 -18.16
CA CYS A 190 -3.65 -5.68 -17.35
C CYS A 190 -3.50 -4.98 -16.00
N ASP A 191 -3.89 -5.64 -14.92
CA ASP A 191 -3.60 -5.17 -13.58
C ASP A 191 -2.21 -5.65 -13.13
N ALA A 192 -1.42 -4.76 -12.58
CA ALA A 192 0.02 -4.97 -12.50
C ALA A 192 0.61 -4.46 -11.19
N SER A 193 1.39 -5.29 -10.52
CA SER A 193 2.12 -4.91 -9.30
C SER A 193 3.55 -4.42 -9.58
N ARG A 194 3.85 -4.07 -10.82
CA ARG A 194 5.11 -3.43 -11.22
C ARG A 194 4.92 -2.73 -12.55
N GLY A 195 5.82 -1.81 -12.85
CA GLY A 195 5.91 -1.22 -14.18
C GLY A 195 6.13 -2.26 -15.27
N ILE A 196 5.64 -1.94 -16.48
CA ILE A 196 5.89 -2.71 -17.71
C ILE A 196 7.38 -2.69 -18.05
N LYS A 197 7.95 -3.86 -18.34
CA LYS A 197 9.37 -4.01 -18.73
C LYS A 197 9.55 -3.63 -20.20
N ASP A 198 10.76 -3.24 -20.59
CA ASP A 198 11.05 -2.87 -21.98
C ASP A 198 10.74 -4.01 -22.97
N SER A 199 11.03 -5.26 -22.61
CA SER A 199 10.64 -6.43 -23.41
C SER A 199 9.13 -6.56 -23.60
N GLU A 200 8.33 -6.15 -22.61
CA GLU A 200 6.85 -6.18 -22.68
C GLU A 200 6.33 -4.98 -23.50
N LYS A 201 6.95 -3.80 -23.38
CA LYS A 201 6.66 -2.65 -24.24
C LYS A 201 6.87 -3.00 -25.71
N GLU A 202 7.97 -3.69 -26.03
CA GLU A 202 8.25 -4.17 -27.39
C GLU A 202 7.18 -5.14 -27.91
N LEU A 203 6.64 -6.02 -27.06
CA LEU A 203 5.54 -6.91 -27.45
C LEU A 203 4.30 -6.10 -27.81
N CYS A 204 3.92 -5.14 -26.98
CA CYS A 204 2.78 -4.27 -27.23
C CYS A 204 2.98 -3.45 -28.51
N GLN A 205 4.18 -2.88 -28.72
CA GLN A 205 4.51 -2.13 -29.94
C GLN A 205 4.40 -3.00 -31.19
N LYS A 206 4.93 -4.23 -31.17
CA LYS A 206 4.86 -5.17 -32.30
C LYS A 206 3.41 -5.54 -32.64
N ALA A 207 2.53 -5.57 -31.64
CA ALA A 207 1.11 -5.86 -31.80
C ALA A 207 0.25 -4.61 -32.07
N GLY A 208 0.84 -3.41 -32.07
CA GLY A 208 0.09 -2.15 -32.23
C GLY A 208 -0.82 -1.80 -31.05
N ILE A 209 -0.53 -2.34 -29.85
CA ILE A 209 -1.26 -2.04 -28.63
C ILE A 209 -0.72 -0.75 -28.02
N GLU A 210 -1.50 0.32 -28.13
CA GLU A 210 -1.29 1.53 -27.34
C GLU A 210 -2.04 1.43 -26.01
N TYR A 211 -1.43 1.93 -24.93
CA TYR A 211 -1.98 1.80 -23.60
C TYR A 211 -1.83 3.05 -22.75
N LEU A 212 -2.66 3.14 -21.71
CA LEU A 212 -2.45 4.00 -20.55
C LEU A 212 -1.79 3.18 -19.44
N GLU A 213 -0.89 3.81 -18.69
CA GLU A 213 -0.36 3.30 -17.43
C GLU A 213 -0.95 4.18 -16.33
N MET A 214 -1.75 3.60 -15.45
CA MET A 214 -2.45 4.31 -14.39
C MET A 214 -2.08 3.70 -13.05
N LYS A 215 -1.63 4.50 -12.09
CA LYS A 215 -1.41 4.01 -10.73
C LYS A 215 -2.75 3.86 -10.02
N VAL A 216 -2.92 2.84 -9.19
CA VAL A 216 -4.16 2.63 -8.42
C VAL A 216 -3.95 2.64 -6.91
N GLY A 217 -2.74 2.35 -6.47
CA GLY A 217 -2.41 2.28 -5.06
C GLY A 217 -0.98 1.84 -4.87
N ILE A 218 -0.62 1.62 -3.62
CA ILE A 218 0.73 1.21 -3.24
C ILE A 218 0.63 0.03 -2.28
N ASP A 219 1.33 -1.03 -2.64
CA ASP A 219 1.47 -2.22 -1.81
C ASP A 219 2.71 -2.05 -0.94
N GLY A 220 2.55 -2.22 0.38
CA GLY A 220 3.60 -2.07 1.36
C GLY A 220 3.53 -3.20 2.38
N LEU A 221 4.66 -3.88 2.62
CA LEU A 221 4.73 -5.00 3.57
C LEU A 221 5.53 -4.62 4.80
N THR A 222 5.01 -4.94 5.98
CA THR A 222 5.69 -4.61 7.23
C THR A 222 6.33 -5.86 7.81
N ILE A 223 7.60 -5.76 8.19
CA ILE A 223 8.22 -6.76 9.06
C ILE A 223 7.94 -6.36 10.50
N VAL A 224 7.33 -7.25 11.27
CA VAL A 224 6.89 -6.97 12.63
C VAL A 224 7.47 -7.96 13.63
N VAL A 225 7.70 -7.46 14.83
CA VAL A 225 8.05 -8.24 16.02
C VAL A 225 7.19 -7.79 17.20
N ASN A 226 7.31 -8.51 18.30
CA ASN A 226 6.75 -8.06 19.57
C ASN A 226 7.37 -6.72 20.03
N PRO A 227 6.60 -5.78 20.61
CA PRO A 227 7.14 -4.53 21.15
C PRO A 227 8.23 -4.71 22.20
N LYS A 228 8.23 -5.85 22.91
CA LYS A 228 9.23 -6.18 23.93
C LYS A 228 10.57 -6.67 23.36
N ALA A 229 10.68 -6.87 22.05
CA ALA A 229 11.89 -7.37 21.41
C ALA A 229 13.01 -6.31 21.33
N ASP A 230 13.49 -5.82 22.46
CA ASP A 230 14.38 -4.65 22.59
C ASP A 230 15.78 -4.81 21.97
N TRP A 231 16.15 -6.01 21.52
CA TRP A 231 17.40 -6.29 20.81
C TRP A 231 17.38 -5.88 19.33
N ILE A 232 16.20 -5.79 18.71
CA ILE A 232 16.06 -5.58 17.26
C ILE A 232 15.12 -4.42 16.92
N ALA A 233 15.55 -3.57 16.00
CA ALA A 233 14.80 -2.42 15.52
C ALA A 233 14.85 -2.27 13.99
N GLY A 234 15.79 -2.94 13.34
CA GLY A 234 15.80 -3.13 11.91
C GLY A 234 16.42 -4.47 11.52
N ILE A 235 16.29 -4.81 10.24
CA ILE A 235 16.75 -6.05 9.65
C ILE A 235 17.18 -5.83 8.20
N THR A 236 18.17 -6.57 7.73
CA THR A 236 18.61 -6.52 6.33
C THR A 236 17.82 -7.50 5.46
N VAL A 237 17.74 -7.25 4.15
CA VAL A 237 17.18 -8.21 3.18
C VAL A 237 17.92 -9.54 3.24
N GLU A 238 19.25 -9.54 3.41
CA GLU A 238 20.03 -10.78 3.54
C GLU A 238 19.70 -11.57 4.81
N GLU A 239 19.45 -10.91 5.94
CA GLU A 239 18.96 -11.58 7.15
C GLU A 239 17.55 -12.13 6.97
N LEU A 240 16.63 -11.36 6.37
CA LEU A 240 15.29 -11.85 6.03
C LEU A 240 15.38 -13.08 5.11
N LYS A 241 16.20 -13.03 4.07
CA LYS A 241 16.44 -14.13 3.15
C LYS A 241 17.00 -15.36 3.88
N LYS A 242 17.97 -15.16 4.78
CA LYS A 242 18.51 -16.23 5.63
C LYS A 242 17.43 -16.88 6.50
N ILE A 243 16.49 -16.11 7.03
CA ILE A 243 15.39 -16.60 7.87
C ILE A 243 14.34 -17.37 7.07
N TRP A 244 13.93 -16.82 5.92
CA TRP A 244 12.72 -17.24 5.21
C TRP A 244 12.97 -18.16 4.01
N ASN A 245 14.22 -18.32 3.56
CA ASN A 245 14.55 -19.21 2.46
C ASN A 245 14.08 -20.65 2.69
N PRO A 246 13.66 -21.40 1.64
CA PRO A 246 13.24 -22.80 1.74
C PRO A 246 14.22 -23.74 2.46
N GLU A 247 15.52 -23.48 2.33
CA GLU A 247 16.58 -24.29 2.93
C GLU A 247 17.07 -23.77 4.29
N SER A 248 16.41 -22.74 4.83
CA SER A 248 16.84 -22.09 6.07
C SER A 248 17.02 -23.08 7.22
N LYS A 249 18.12 -22.92 7.94
CA LYS A 249 18.42 -23.63 9.19
C LYS A 249 18.32 -22.72 10.42
N VAL A 250 17.87 -21.48 10.23
CA VAL A 250 17.65 -20.55 11.33
C VAL A 250 16.51 -21.08 12.18
N GLN A 251 16.79 -21.29 13.47
CA GLN A 251 15.84 -21.70 14.48
C GLN A 251 15.79 -20.70 15.63
N LYS A 252 16.87 -19.95 15.84
CA LYS A 252 17.03 -18.99 16.94
C LYS A 252 17.51 -17.63 16.46
N TRP A 253 17.20 -16.59 17.24
CA TRP A 253 17.68 -15.23 16.97
C TRP A 253 19.21 -15.14 16.92
N SER A 254 19.90 -15.90 17.77
CA SER A 254 21.36 -16.01 17.77
C SER A 254 21.96 -16.61 16.50
N ASP A 255 21.18 -17.35 15.70
CA ASP A 255 21.64 -17.90 14.42
C ASP A 255 21.77 -16.81 13.35
N ILE A 256 21.06 -15.69 13.52
CA ILE A 256 21.11 -14.52 12.65
C ILE A 256 22.31 -13.66 13.07
N ASN A 257 22.32 -13.25 14.34
CA ASN A 257 23.36 -12.43 14.94
C ASN A 257 23.67 -12.97 16.35
N PRO A 258 24.91 -13.37 16.66
CA PRO A 258 25.28 -13.92 17.97
C PRO A 258 25.02 -12.98 19.17
N ALA A 259 24.86 -11.68 18.95
CA ALA A 259 24.48 -10.72 19.99
C ALA A 259 22.98 -10.74 20.34
N TYR A 260 22.14 -11.37 19.52
CA TYR A 260 20.72 -11.53 19.79
C TYR A 260 20.45 -12.69 20.76
N PRO A 261 19.24 -12.76 21.37
CA PRO A 261 18.91 -13.82 22.31
C PRO A 261 19.10 -15.23 21.73
N ASN A 262 19.58 -16.15 22.56
CA ASN A 262 19.62 -17.59 22.25
C ASN A 262 18.23 -18.22 22.45
N ALA A 263 17.21 -17.64 21.81
CA ALA A 263 15.81 -18.01 21.91
C ALA A 263 15.25 -18.40 20.53
N ALA A 264 14.33 -19.37 20.52
CA ALA A 264 13.71 -19.83 19.28
C ALA A 264 12.87 -18.72 18.63
N ILE A 265 12.96 -18.59 17.31
CA ILE A 265 12.14 -17.66 16.55
C ILE A 265 10.83 -18.35 16.19
N LYS A 266 9.69 -17.72 16.47
CA LYS A 266 8.41 -18.14 15.92
C LYS A 266 8.06 -17.27 14.72
N LEU A 267 7.84 -17.92 13.58
CA LEU A 267 7.59 -17.24 12.31
C LEU A 267 6.09 -17.21 12.01
N PHE A 268 5.59 -16.04 11.60
CA PHE A 268 4.21 -15.81 11.20
C PHE A 268 4.16 -15.10 9.84
N GLY A 269 3.30 -15.54 8.92
CA GLY A 269 3.14 -14.86 7.63
C GLY A 269 1.86 -15.27 6.92
N PRO A 270 1.54 -14.63 5.79
CA PRO A 270 0.37 -14.98 5.00
C PRO A 270 0.50 -16.39 4.44
N ASP A 271 -0.63 -17.01 4.10
CA ASP A 271 -0.64 -18.30 3.42
C ASP A 271 -0.16 -18.24 1.97
N THR A 272 -0.01 -19.40 1.34
CA THR A 272 0.55 -19.53 -0.01
C THR A 272 -0.35 -18.98 -1.11
N ASP A 273 -1.62 -18.72 -0.83
CA ASP A 273 -2.59 -18.18 -1.79
C ASP A 273 -2.59 -16.64 -1.77
N SER A 274 -1.87 -16.02 -0.82
CA SER A 274 -1.76 -14.58 -0.65
C SER A 274 -0.81 -13.91 -1.65
N GLY A 275 -1.25 -12.80 -2.26
CA GLY A 275 -0.38 -11.92 -3.04
C GLY A 275 0.76 -11.31 -2.21
N THR A 276 0.57 -11.13 -0.90
CA THR A 276 1.62 -10.68 0.03
C THR A 276 2.72 -11.73 0.19
N PHE A 277 2.35 -13.01 0.27
CA PHE A 277 3.31 -14.12 0.31
C PHE A 277 4.13 -14.18 -0.99
N GLU A 278 3.46 -14.11 -2.14
CA GLU A 278 4.16 -14.10 -3.44
C GLU A 278 5.13 -12.91 -3.55
N TYR A 279 4.70 -11.72 -3.13
CA TYR A 279 5.53 -10.52 -3.17
C TYR A 279 6.75 -10.64 -2.25
N PHE A 280 6.52 -10.98 -0.99
CA PHE A 280 7.60 -11.14 -0.02
C PHE A 280 8.64 -12.15 -0.49
N THR A 281 8.21 -13.32 -0.97
CA THR A 281 9.12 -14.37 -1.43
C THR A 281 9.86 -14.01 -2.72
N GLU A 282 9.23 -13.26 -3.63
CA GLU A 282 9.90 -12.75 -4.82
C GLU A 282 11.04 -11.78 -4.46
N GLU A 283 10.79 -10.80 -3.58
CA GLU A 283 11.79 -9.79 -3.22
C GLU A 283 12.86 -10.32 -2.27
N ILE A 284 12.47 -11.10 -1.27
CA ILE A 284 13.39 -11.52 -0.20
C ILE A 284 14.11 -12.82 -0.58
N CYS A 285 13.39 -13.80 -1.11
CA CYS A 285 13.96 -15.10 -1.45
C CYS A 285 14.38 -15.20 -2.93
N GLY A 286 14.05 -14.20 -3.75
CA GLY A 286 14.43 -14.11 -5.16
C GLY A 286 13.53 -14.93 -6.10
N LYS A 287 12.46 -15.55 -5.59
CA LYS A 287 11.52 -16.35 -6.40
C LYS A 287 10.16 -16.43 -5.72
N LYS A 288 9.11 -16.17 -6.51
CA LYS A 288 7.71 -16.36 -6.07
C LYS A 288 7.47 -17.73 -5.46
N GLY A 289 6.86 -17.74 -4.29
CA GLY A 289 6.53 -18.95 -3.53
C GLY A 289 7.73 -19.65 -2.89
N ALA A 290 8.95 -19.11 -3.01
CA ALA A 290 10.12 -19.67 -2.37
C ALA A 290 10.18 -19.24 -0.90
N SER A 291 9.51 -20.01 -0.03
CA SER A 291 9.69 -19.89 1.41
C SER A 291 9.88 -21.25 2.06
N ARG A 292 10.47 -21.27 3.25
CA ARG A 292 10.33 -22.41 4.17
C ARG A 292 8.85 -22.63 4.51
N SER A 293 8.47 -23.86 4.83
CA SER A 293 7.07 -24.20 5.12
C SER A 293 6.77 -24.37 6.61
N ASP A 294 7.79 -24.34 7.47
CA ASP A 294 7.69 -24.53 8.91
C ASP A 294 7.47 -23.19 9.66
N TYR A 295 6.46 -22.43 9.24
CA TYR A 295 5.99 -21.22 9.91
C TYR A 295 4.47 -21.26 10.11
N GLN A 296 3.95 -20.36 10.95
CA GLN A 296 2.51 -20.22 11.16
C GLN A 296 1.92 -19.36 10.04
N GLN A 297 1.17 -19.98 9.13
CA GLN A 297 0.58 -19.32 7.98
C GLN A 297 -0.94 -19.12 8.13
N SER A 298 -1.47 -18.01 7.63
CA SER A 298 -2.91 -17.70 7.66
C SER A 298 -3.28 -16.65 6.62
N GLY A 299 -4.45 -16.79 5.98
CA GLY A 299 -5.09 -15.71 5.21
C GLY A 299 -5.83 -14.68 6.08
N ASP A 300 -5.98 -14.95 7.39
CA ASP A 300 -6.47 -13.98 8.38
C ASP A 300 -5.27 -13.25 9.02
N ASP A 301 -5.05 -12.00 8.62
CA ASP A 301 -3.97 -11.16 9.15
C ASP A 301 -4.14 -10.88 10.67
N ASN A 302 -5.35 -10.91 11.23
CA ASN A 302 -5.53 -10.74 12.69
C ASN A 302 -4.97 -11.92 13.49
N PHE A 303 -5.00 -13.13 12.91
CA PHE A 303 -4.31 -14.28 13.49
C PHE A 303 -2.79 -14.03 13.53
N LEU A 304 -2.22 -13.48 12.46
CA LEU A 304 -0.78 -13.15 12.38
C LEU A 304 -0.40 -12.06 13.39
N VAL A 305 -1.18 -10.98 13.47
CA VAL A 305 -1.03 -9.91 14.46
C VAL A 305 -1.04 -10.48 15.87
N THR A 306 -2.04 -11.31 16.19
CA THR A 306 -2.18 -11.91 17.52
C THR A 306 -1.02 -12.85 17.84
N GLY A 307 -0.57 -13.63 16.86
CA GLY A 307 0.58 -14.52 16.98
C GLY A 307 1.87 -13.78 17.31
N VAL A 308 2.17 -12.69 16.60
CA VAL A 308 3.37 -11.87 16.84
C VAL A 308 3.29 -11.11 18.16
N ALA A 309 2.12 -10.54 18.48
CA ALA A 309 1.92 -9.83 19.74
C ALA A 309 1.96 -10.75 20.98
N GLY A 310 1.64 -12.04 20.80
CA GLY A 310 1.58 -13.03 21.87
C GLY A 310 2.92 -13.66 22.26
N ASP A 311 3.96 -13.52 21.43
CA ASP A 311 5.27 -14.13 21.68
C ASP A 311 6.40 -13.12 21.54
N GLU A 312 7.20 -12.95 22.60
CA GLU A 312 8.29 -11.97 22.65
C GLU A 312 9.37 -12.20 21.59
N HIS A 313 9.51 -13.43 21.10
CA HIS A 313 10.52 -13.84 20.12
C HIS A 313 9.92 -14.09 18.73
N ALA A 314 8.67 -13.70 18.47
CA ALA A 314 8.07 -13.82 17.16
C ALA A 314 8.60 -12.80 16.16
N LEU A 315 8.66 -13.22 14.90
CA LEU A 315 8.88 -12.40 13.72
C LEU A 315 7.77 -12.72 12.73
N GLY A 316 7.15 -11.70 12.15
CA GLY A 316 6.21 -11.91 11.07
C GLY A 316 6.25 -10.82 10.02
N TYR A 317 5.47 -11.03 8.97
CA TYR A 317 5.24 -10.03 7.93
C TYR A 317 3.80 -10.10 7.43
N PHE A 318 3.26 -8.95 7.01
CA PHE A 318 1.95 -8.81 6.39
C PHE A 318 1.77 -7.38 5.82
N GLY A 319 0.62 -7.10 5.21
CA GLY A 319 0.30 -5.80 4.62
C GLY A 319 0.37 -4.65 5.64
N PHE A 320 0.88 -3.50 5.21
CA PHE A 320 1.11 -2.32 6.05
C PHE A 320 -0.18 -1.77 6.70
N ALA A 321 -1.32 -1.88 6.02
CA ALA A 321 -2.62 -1.46 6.57
C ALA A 321 -2.90 -2.13 7.93
N TYR A 322 -2.67 -3.44 8.05
CA TYR A 322 -2.86 -4.17 9.31
C TYR A 322 -1.89 -3.76 10.41
N TYR A 323 -0.67 -3.35 10.05
CA TYR A 323 0.27 -2.79 11.04
C TYR A 323 -0.23 -1.44 11.57
N ILE A 324 -0.71 -0.55 10.69
CA ILE A 324 -1.26 0.76 11.09
C ILE A 324 -2.38 0.61 12.11
N GLU A 325 -3.28 -0.34 11.92
CA GLU A 325 -4.38 -0.61 12.86
C GLU A 325 -3.93 -1.24 14.19
N ASN A 326 -2.69 -1.74 14.26
CA ASN A 326 -2.17 -2.52 15.39
C ASN A 326 -0.82 -2.01 15.95
N GLN A 327 -0.46 -0.75 15.70
CA GLN A 327 0.81 -0.15 16.17
C GLN A 327 1.01 -0.22 17.69
N GLY A 328 -0.08 -0.28 18.48
CA GLY A 328 0.01 -0.44 19.94
C GLY A 328 0.37 -1.87 20.39
N LYS A 329 0.24 -2.86 19.52
CA LYS A 329 0.48 -4.29 19.82
C LYS A 329 1.76 -4.82 19.18
N LEU A 330 2.29 -4.11 18.19
CA LEU A 330 3.37 -4.57 17.32
C LEU A 330 4.45 -3.52 17.21
N LYS A 331 5.68 -3.97 16.95
CA LYS A 331 6.77 -3.10 16.55
C LYS A 331 7.19 -3.45 15.14
N ALA A 332 7.11 -2.48 14.23
CA ALA A 332 7.69 -2.63 12.90
C ALA A 332 9.22 -2.52 12.96
N LEU A 333 9.89 -3.31 12.13
CA LEU A 333 11.33 -3.22 11.90
C LEU A 333 11.61 -2.34 10.66
N SER A 334 12.62 -1.49 10.76
CA SER A 334 13.21 -0.87 9.58
C SER A 334 13.90 -1.91 8.71
N VAL A 335 13.83 -1.76 7.38
CA VAL A 335 14.43 -2.71 6.45
C VAL A 335 15.56 -2.06 5.67
N ALA A 336 16.75 -2.67 5.73
CA ALA A 336 17.91 -2.29 4.93
C ALA A 336 17.96 -3.15 3.65
N PRO A 337 17.97 -2.54 2.45
CA PRO A 337 18.04 -3.24 1.17
C PRO A 337 19.24 -4.17 0.99
#